data_AF-A0A2N1QPG8-F1
#
_entry.id   AF-A0A2N1QPG8-F1
#
_cell.length_a   1.000
_cell.length_b   1.000
_cell.length_c   1.000
_cell.angle_alpha   90.00
_cell.angle_beta   90.00
_cell.angle_gamma   90.00
#
_symmetry.space_group_name_H-M   'P 1'
#
loop_
_entity.id
_entity.type
_entity.pdbx_description
1 polymer ?
#
loop_
_entity_poly.entity_id
_entity_poly.type
_entity_poly.pdbx_seq_one_letter_code
_entity_poly.pdbx_strand_id
1 'polypeptide(L)'
;NAASEIDIVGSSDIIAVSNVRTEFTAESGYITASIAEAGGPYLQVAAHNNGTLTYHITRLDAYADIIYVRDTNIVRTADSIYEGENSDNLLSEELLFVHERTLAQEHANLLGQFHRHAGSQYTFFSAVDLNCGSLVRLIDDAFSGLNVSVLLTARTFTDESAVYRYESVGISAFDLSAPAYLEVLDRGKNDTVGSPGPPGVDGSSYTVSIQSSNGSIFRPEQVDTILTCHVYQNTTEITEALDASRFQWKRLSADPVDDGRWNTSSKAIAHKSVEIKNADCVGRTVFFCEIDLTGYEA
;
A
#
# COMPACT_ATOMS: atom_id res chain seq x y z
N ASN A 1 15.27 42.76 -5.07
CA ASN A 1 14.66 42.34 -3.79
C ASN A 1 13.15 42.41 -3.86
N ALA A 2 12.55 41.55 -4.70
CA ALA A 2 11.23 41.02 -4.40
C ALA A 2 11.53 39.68 -3.72
N ALA A 3 11.05 39.49 -2.50
CA ALA A 3 11.16 38.19 -1.85
C ALA A 3 10.49 37.17 -2.77
N SER A 4 11.24 36.17 -3.23
CA SER A 4 10.64 35.03 -3.89
C SER A 4 9.84 34.31 -2.80
N GLU A 5 8.52 34.49 -2.83
CA GLU A 5 7.60 33.63 -2.09
C GLU A 5 7.66 32.27 -2.79
N ILE A 6 8.58 31.41 -2.34
CA ILE A 6 8.55 30.00 -2.66
C ILE A 6 7.52 29.40 -1.71
N ASP A 7 6.26 29.36 -2.13
CA ASP A 7 5.36 28.35 -1.57
C ASP A 7 5.90 27.00 -2.06
N ILE A 8 6.61 26.31 -1.18
CA ILE A 8 7.05 24.94 -1.42
C ILE A 8 5.78 24.09 -1.50
N VAL A 9 5.32 23.81 -2.72
CA VAL A 9 4.20 22.89 -2.96
C VAL A 9 4.73 21.47 -2.74
N GLY A 10 4.78 21.03 -1.48
CA GLY A 10 5.28 19.72 -1.09
C GLY A 10 6.82 19.61 -1.12
N SER A 11 7.41 18.91 -0.16
CA SER A 11 8.86 18.76 -0.01
C SER A 11 9.48 17.71 -0.95
N SER A 12 8.90 17.48 -2.13
CA SER A 12 9.16 16.27 -2.90
C SER A 12 9.64 16.55 -4.32
N ASP A 13 10.46 15.65 -4.86
CA ASP A 13 11.17 15.84 -6.13
C ASP A 13 10.22 15.93 -7.32
N ILE A 14 10.35 16.97 -8.15
CA ILE A 14 9.64 17.05 -9.43
C ILE A 14 10.23 16.01 -10.39
N ILE A 15 9.36 15.27 -11.08
CA ILE A 15 9.70 14.20 -12.04
C ILE A 15 9.56 14.72 -13.47
N ALA A 16 8.49 15.46 -13.75
CA ALA A 16 8.22 15.99 -15.07
C ALA A 16 7.50 17.34 -15.01
N VAL A 17 7.78 18.20 -15.98
CA VAL A 17 7.09 19.48 -16.18
C VAL A 17 6.52 19.52 -17.59
N SER A 18 5.27 19.96 -17.73
CA SER A 18 4.56 20.06 -19.01
C SER A 18 3.64 21.29 -19.09
N ASN A 19 3.21 21.65 -20.29
CA ASN A 19 2.30 22.76 -20.57
C ASN A 19 2.82 24.12 -20.06
N VAL A 20 4.12 24.36 -20.26
CA VAL A 20 4.79 25.57 -19.77
C VAL A 20 4.27 26.81 -20.51
N ARG A 21 3.68 27.74 -19.77
CA ARG A 21 3.34 29.09 -20.24
C ARG A 21 4.28 30.11 -19.59
N THR A 22 4.86 30.98 -20.43
CA THR A 22 5.74 32.06 -19.96
C THR A 22 4.99 33.38 -19.93
N GLU A 23 5.14 34.13 -18.85
CA GLU A 23 4.74 35.53 -18.75
C GLU A 23 6.00 36.39 -18.63
N PHE A 24 6.20 37.29 -19.59
CA PHE A 24 7.45 38.06 -19.72
C PHE A 24 7.16 39.55 -19.89
N THR A 25 7.93 40.39 -19.18
CA THR A 25 7.94 41.84 -19.34
C THR A 25 9.36 42.37 -19.20
N ALA A 26 9.75 43.28 -20.09
CA ALA A 26 11.06 43.92 -20.09
C ALA A 26 10.94 45.43 -20.36
N GLU A 27 12.00 46.15 -20.02
CA GLU A 27 12.10 47.61 -20.20
C GLU A 27 12.13 48.04 -21.68
N SER A 28 12.40 47.10 -22.58
CA SER A 28 12.53 47.34 -24.01
C SER A 28 12.14 46.12 -24.83
N GLY A 29 11.56 46.37 -26.01
CA GLY A 29 11.20 45.32 -26.98
C GLY A 29 12.41 44.65 -27.66
N TYR A 30 13.63 45.13 -27.41
CA TYR A 30 14.86 44.47 -27.89
C TYR A 30 15.26 43.24 -27.05
N ILE A 31 14.69 43.08 -25.85
CA ILE A 31 14.87 41.88 -25.05
C ILE A 31 13.81 40.85 -25.44
N THR A 32 14.26 39.64 -25.74
CA THR A 32 13.39 38.47 -25.85
C THR A 32 13.70 37.52 -24.70
N ALA A 33 12.67 36.91 -24.12
CA ALA A 33 12.84 35.81 -23.20
C ALA A 33 11.71 34.80 -23.33
N SER A 34 12.02 33.53 -23.13
CA SER A 34 11.07 32.43 -23.13
C SER A 34 11.50 31.35 -22.15
N ILE A 35 10.54 30.69 -21.54
CA ILE A 35 10.74 29.49 -20.74
C ILE A 35 10.00 28.34 -21.42
N ALA A 36 10.70 27.25 -21.68
CA ALA A 36 10.16 26.08 -22.36
C ALA A 36 10.55 24.79 -21.63
N GLU A 37 9.85 23.71 -21.94
CA GLU A 37 10.15 22.37 -21.44
C GLU A 37 11.53 21.89 -21.93
N ALA A 38 12.37 21.41 -21.02
CA ALA A 38 13.68 20.81 -21.35
C ALA A 38 13.70 19.28 -21.16
N GLY A 39 12.53 18.68 -20.89
CA GLY A 39 12.38 17.25 -20.60
C GLY A 39 12.62 16.93 -19.12
N GLY A 40 11.89 15.94 -18.62
CA GLY A 40 11.88 15.60 -17.19
C GLY A 40 11.49 16.82 -16.34
N PRO A 41 12.15 17.07 -15.20
CA PRO A 41 11.78 18.16 -14.30
C PRO A 41 12.33 19.53 -14.73
N TYR A 42 13.05 19.61 -15.85
CA TYR A 42 13.85 20.77 -16.19
C TYR A 42 13.10 21.72 -17.13
N LEU A 43 13.35 23.02 -16.91
CA LEU A 43 12.94 24.11 -17.79
C LEU A 43 14.16 24.72 -18.45
N GLN A 44 14.05 25.01 -19.75
CA GLN A 44 15.03 25.82 -20.46
C GLN A 44 14.60 27.28 -20.44
N VAL A 45 15.48 28.14 -19.91
CA VAL A 45 15.30 29.58 -19.97
C VAL A 45 16.21 30.14 -21.06
N ALA A 46 15.63 30.78 -22.07
CA ALA A 46 16.36 31.51 -23.09
C ALA A 46 16.04 33.00 -22.94
N ALA A 47 17.07 33.82 -22.74
CA ALA A 47 16.93 35.27 -22.70
C ALA A 47 18.02 35.90 -23.57
N HIS A 48 17.64 36.86 -24.40
CA HIS A 48 18.55 37.51 -25.31
C HIS A 48 18.27 38.99 -25.42
N ASN A 49 19.33 39.79 -25.45
CA ASN A 49 19.25 41.22 -25.71
C ASN A 49 19.82 41.49 -27.11
N ASN A 50 18.94 41.79 -28.05
CA ASN A 50 19.32 42.13 -29.42
C ASN A 50 19.75 43.61 -29.57
N GLY A 51 19.71 44.39 -28.49
CA GLY A 51 20.09 45.78 -28.46
C GLY A 51 21.59 45.99 -28.20
N THR A 52 22.07 47.19 -28.52
CA THR A 52 23.46 47.60 -28.30
C THR A 52 23.72 48.17 -26.91
N LEU A 53 22.66 48.38 -26.12
CA LEU A 53 22.69 48.90 -24.76
C LEU A 53 22.27 47.81 -23.76
N THR A 54 22.62 48.00 -22.51
CA THR A 54 22.16 47.12 -21.43
C THR A 54 20.72 47.45 -21.08
N TYR A 55 19.86 46.43 -21.10
CA TYR A 55 18.45 46.51 -20.71
C TYR A 55 18.14 45.43 -19.67
N HIS A 56 17.09 45.62 -18.88
CA HIS A 56 16.71 44.66 -17.84
C HIS A 56 15.34 44.04 -18.09
N ILE A 57 15.22 42.79 -17.65
CA ILE A 57 13.95 42.06 -17.54
C ILE A 57 13.34 42.44 -16.20
N THR A 58 12.09 42.91 -16.22
CA THR A 58 11.38 43.32 -15.00
C THR A 58 10.50 42.21 -14.46
N ARG A 59 10.02 41.31 -15.32
CA ARG A 59 9.27 40.11 -14.93
C ARG A 59 9.51 38.96 -15.90
N LEU A 60 9.74 37.77 -15.37
CA LEU A 60 9.84 36.55 -16.15
C LEU A 60 9.36 35.38 -15.28
N ASP A 61 8.10 35.00 -15.49
CA ASP A 61 7.44 33.93 -14.76
C ASP A 61 7.13 32.77 -15.70
N ALA A 62 7.16 31.56 -15.15
CA ALA A 62 6.65 30.38 -15.81
C ALA A 62 5.56 29.75 -14.95
N TYR A 63 4.48 29.33 -15.61
CA TYR A 63 3.48 28.46 -15.00
C TYR A 63 3.47 27.17 -15.80
N ALA A 64 3.40 26.03 -15.12
CA ALA A 64 3.43 24.74 -15.75
C ALA A 64 2.66 23.72 -14.91
N ASP A 65 2.23 22.66 -15.56
CA ASP A 65 1.76 21.47 -14.88
C ASP A 65 2.98 20.65 -14.47
N ILE A 66 3.01 20.19 -13.22
CA ILE A 66 4.12 19.40 -12.69
C ILE A 66 3.64 18.03 -12.24
N ILE A 67 4.45 17.02 -12.53
CA ILE A 67 4.39 15.71 -11.89
C ILE A 67 5.55 15.69 -10.90
N TYR A 68 5.26 15.50 -9.63
CA TYR A 68 6.26 15.36 -8.58
C TYR A 68 6.06 14.05 -7.83
N VAL A 69 7.13 13.52 -7.26
CA VAL A 69 7.07 12.37 -6.35
C VAL A 69 6.15 12.78 -5.22
N ARG A 70 5.06 12.07 -4.97
CA ARG A 70 4.30 12.24 -3.74
C ARG A 70 4.60 11.04 -2.88
N ASP A 71 5.46 11.25 -1.89
CA ASP A 71 5.95 10.27 -0.92
C ASP A 71 6.49 8.97 -1.52
N THR A 72 7.78 8.70 -1.28
CA THR A 72 8.34 7.38 -1.53
C THR A 72 7.64 6.38 -0.63
N ASN A 73 6.81 5.50 -1.19
CA ASN A 73 6.34 4.31 -0.47
C ASN A 73 7.55 3.41 -0.21
N ILE A 74 8.27 3.68 0.88
CA ILE A 74 9.24 2.72 1.40
C ILE A 74 8.43 1.65 2.09
N VAL A 75 8.13 0.57 1.35
CA VAL A 75 7.76 -0.70 1.96
C VAL A 75 8.98 -1.16 2.76
N ARG A 76 9.03 -0.82 4.05
CA ARG A 76 10.06 -1.33 4.96
C ARG A 76 9.72 -2.77 5.31
N THR A 77 10.71 -3.63 5.17
CA THR A 77 10.68 -5.02 5.63
C THR A 77 11.38 -5.19 6.99
N ALA A 78 11.56 -4.11 7.78
CA ALA A 78 12.29 -4.17 9.06
C ALA A 78 11.85 -3.12 10.12
N ASP A 79 11.85 -3.57 11.38
CA ASP A 79 11.21 -3.00 12.59
C ASP A 79 12.04 -1.95 13.37
N SER A 80 12.42 -0.81 12.78
CA SER A 80 12.86 0.29 13.66
C SER A 80 12.41 1.68 13.19
N ILE A 81 11.89 2.43 14.16
CA ILE A 81 11.35 3.79 14.04
C ILE A 81 12.53 4.76 14.18
N TYR A 82 12.62 5.73 13.27
CA TYR A 82 13.60 6.81 13.36
C TYR A 82 12.99 7.97 14.15
N GLU A 83 13.66 8.45 15.21
CA GLU A 83 13.19 9.63 15.95
C GLU A 83 13.25 10.87 15.03
N GLY A 84 12.06 11.36 14.67
CA GLY A 84 11.85 12.45 13.71
C GLY A 84 10.81 12.11 12.63
N GLU A 85 10.38 10.85 12.51
CA GLU A 85 9.31 10.45 11.61
C GLU A 85 7.95 10.83 12.19
N ASN A 86 7.25 11.74 11.50
CA ASN A 86 5.87 12.08 11.78
C ASN A 86 5.10 11.92 10.46
N SER A 87 4.51 10.73 10.25
CA SER A 87 3.65 10.49 9.10
C SER A 87 2.27 10.01 9.56
N ASP A 88 1.24 10.77 9.17
CA ASP A 88 -0.17 10.44 9.38
C ASP A 88 -0.67 9.30 8.45
N ASN A 89 0.23 8.59 7.76
CA ASN A 89 -0.09 7.58 6.75
C ASN A 89 0.60 6.23 7.01
N LEU A 90 0.68 5.80 8.28
CA LEU A 90 0.98 4.40 8.58
C LEU A 90 -0.20 3.53 8.12
N LEU A 91 -0.03 2.76 7.05
CA LEU A 91 -0.99 1.69 6.72
C LEU A 91 -0.52 0.41 7.44
N SER A 92 -0.98 0.25 8.69
CA SER A 92 -0.79 -0.99 9.44
C SER A 92 -1.89 -1.97 9.04
N GLU A 93 -1.53 -3.09 8.41
CA GLU A 93 -2.44 -4.21 8.21
C GLU A 93 -2.35 -5.11 9.45
N GLU A 94 -3.19 -4.81 10.44
CA GLU A 94 -3.34 -5.63 11.65
C GLU A 94 -4.35 -6.75 11.36
N LEU A 95 -3.89 -8.00 11.36
CA LEU A 95 -4.75 -9.17 11.27
C LEU A 95 -5.48 -9.37 12.61
N LEU A 96 -6.58 -8.64 12.78
CA LEU A 96 -7.49 -8.81 13.91
C LEU A 96 -8.51 -9.89 13.57
N PHE A 97 -8.56 -10.95 14.37
CA PHE A 97 -9.63 -11.93 14.27
C PHE A 97 -10.96 -11.26 14.62
N VAL A 98 -11.86 -11.22 13.65
CA VAL A 98 -13.18 -10.64 13.84
C VAL A 98 -14.12 -11.70 14.44
N HIS A 99 -14.21 -11.72 15.76
CA HIS A 99 -15.08 -12.66 16.49
C HIS A 99 -16.49 -12.12 16.75
N GLU A 100 -16.70 -10.82 16.53
CA GLU A 100 -17.98 -10.15 16.77
C GLU A 100 -18.68 -9.80 15.46
N ARG A 101 -19.97 -10.14 15.38
CA ARG A 101 -20.81 -9.89 14.20
C ARG A 101 -20.82 -8.41 13.78
N THR A 102 -20.80 -7.49 14.73
CA THR A 102 -20.80 -6.04 14.49
C THR A 102 -19.56 -5.61 13.74
N LEU A 103 -18.38 -5.99 14.25
CA LEU A 103 -17.10 -5.68 13.65
C LEU A 103 -16.92 -6.38 12.28
N ALA A 104 -17.47 -7.59 12.11
CA ALA A 104 -17.45 -8.32 10.83
C ALA A 104 -18.26 -7.59 9.77
N GLN A 105 -19.40 -7.03 10.18
CA GLN A 105 -20.26 -6.26 9.29
C GLN A 105 -19.59 -4.94 8.89
N GLU A 106 -18.95 -4.24 9.83
CA GLU A 106 -18.21 -3.00 9.54
C GLU A 106 -17.05 -3.25 8.57
N HIS A 107 -16.29 -4.32 8.76
CA HIS A 107 -15.21 -4.70 7.84
C HIS A 107 -15.74 -5.09 6.46
N ALA A 108 -16.81 -5.89 6.39
CA ALA A 108 -17.45 -6.23 5.12
C ALA A 108 -17.96 -4.98 4.37
N ASN A 109 -18.46 -3.98 5.10
CA ASN A 109 -18.90 -2.70 4.52
C ASN A 109 -17.73 -1.91 3.95
N LEU A 110 -16.62 -1.82 4.69
CA LEU A 110 -15.38 -1.17 4.24
C LEU A 110 -14.86 -1.84 2.96
N LEU A 111 -14.79 -3.17 2.94
CA LEU A 111 -14.31 -3.93 1.80
C LEU A 111 -15.23 -3.78 0.58
N GLY A 112 -16.55 -3.79 0.80
CA GLY A 112 -17.53 -3.55 -0.26
C GLY A 112 -17.43 -2.15 -0.87
N GLN A 113 -17.21 -1.12 -0.06
CA GLN A 113 -16.98 0.24 -0.56
C GLN A 113 -15.63 0.40 -1.24
N PHE A 114 -14.58 -0.24 -0.71
CA PHE A 114 -13.28 -0.28 -1.37
C PHE A 114 -13.39 -0.89 -2.76
N HIS A 115 -14.00 -2.07 -2.92
CA HIS A 115 -14.19 -2.68 -4.23
C HIS A 115 -15.10 -1.86 -5.16
N ARG A 116 -16.07 -1.12 -4.62
CA ARG A 116 -16.99 -0.29 -5.40
C ARG A 116 -16.36 1.03 -5.88
N HIS A 117 -15.44 1.61 -5.12
CA HIS A 117 -14.97 2.98 -5.31
C HIS A 117 -13.47 3.10 -5.57
N ALA A 118 -12.64 2.17 -5.08
CA ALA A 118 -11.19 2.23 -5.26
C ALA A 118 -10.78 1.74 -6.65
N GLY A 119 -9.92 2.52 -7.34
CA GLY A 119 -9.24 2.08 -8.55
C GLY A 119 -10.11 1.82 -9.78
N SER A 120 -11.41 2.15 -9.72
CA SER A 120 -12.34 1.90 -10.82
C SER A 120 -12.22 2.98 -11.90
N GLN A 121 -12.05 2.53 -13.14
CA GLN A 121 -12.16 3.36 -14.33
C GLN A 121 -13.60 3.31 -14.84
N TYR A 122 -14.13 4.47 -15.23
CA TYR A 122 -15.50 4.60 -15.73
C TYR A 122 -15.47 5.17 -17.14
N THR A 123 -16.35 4.63 -18.00
CA THR A 123 -16.58 5.17 -19.33
C THR A 123 -18.05 5.53 -19.51
N PHE A 124 -18.31 6.72 -20.04
CA PHE A 124 -19.68 7.19 -20.29
C PHE A 124 -19.72 8.08 -21.53
N PHE A 125 -20.93 8.38 -22.01
CA PHE A 125 -21.17 9.27 -23.14
C PHE A 125 -21.95 10.50 -22.70
N SER A 126 -21.64 11.67 -23.28
CA SER A 126 -22.36 12.92 -23.01
C SER A 126 -22.53 13.73 -24.29
N ALA A 127 -23.69 14.36 -24.46
CA ALA A 127 -23.93 15.34 -25.52
C ALA A 127 -23.32 16.72 -25.20
N VAL A 128 -23.04 16.97 -23.92
CA VAL A 128 -22.37 18.18 -23.45
C VAL A 128 -20.87 17.96 -23.53
N ASP A 129 -20.17 18.92 -24.13
CA ASP A 129 -18.72 18.92 -24.18
C ASP A 129 -18.13 19.36 -22.82
N LEU A 130 -17.25 18.53 -22.27
CA LEU A 130 -16.61 18.68 -20.97
C LEU A 130 -15.10 18.54 -21.17
N ASN A 131 -14.32 19.39 -20.50
CA ASN A 131 -12.86 19.33 -20.59
C ASN A 131 -12.32 18.15 -19.78
N CYS A 132 -11.26 17.49 -20.27
CA CYS A 132 -10.45 16.61 -19.42
C CYS A 132 -9.92 17.41 -18.22
N GLY A 133 -9.86 16.78 -17.05
CA GLY A 133 -9.58 17.43 -15.77
C GLY A 133 -10.83 17.90 -15.01
N SER A 134 -12.01 17.87 -15.64
CA SER A 134 -13.27 18.22 -14.95
C SER A 134 -13.65 17.14 -13.93
N LEU A 135 -14.22 17.57 -12.81
CA LEU A 135 -14.85 16.70 -11.82
C LEU A 135 -16.34 16.55 -12.15
N VAL A 136 -16.78 15.30 -12.30
CA VAL A 136 -18.16 14.98 -12.68
C VAL A 136 -18.72 13.96 -11.70
N ARG A 137 -19.99 14.07 -11.37
CA ARG A 137 -20.70 13.08 -10.56
C ARG A 137 -21.55 12.20 -11.48
N LEU A 138 -21.22 10.92 -11.56
CA LEU A 138 -22.01 9.91 -12.26
C LEU A 138 -23.08 9.38 -11.32
N ILE A 139 -24.34 9.47 -11.74
CA ILE A 139 -25.50 8.96 -11.00
C ILE A 139 -26.28 8.05 -11.95
N ASP A 140 -26.42 6.78 -11.60
CA ASP A 140 -27.34 5.82 -12.24
C ASP A 140 -28.21 5.20 -11.15
N ASP A 141 -29.39 5.77 -10.95
CA ASP A 141 -30.40 5.33 -10.00
C ASP A 141 -31.35 4.27 -10.58
N ALA A 142 -31.32 4.04 -11.89
CA ALA A 142 -32.28 3.22 -12.60
C ALA A 142 -31.95 1.72 -12.54
N PHE A 143 -30.67 1.36 -12.53
CA PHE A 143 -30.24 -0.04 -12.56
C PHE A 143 -29.12 -0.39 -11.58
N SER A 144 -28.09 0.45 -11.47
CA SER A 144 -26.90 0.10 -10.67
C SER A 144 -26.84 0.77 -9.29
N GLY A 145 -27.64 1.81 -9.04
CA GLY A 145 -27.51 2.65 -7.84
C GLY A 145 -26.17 3.40 -7.77
N LEU A 146 -25.45 3.51 -8.90
CA LEU A 146 -24.15 4.13 -8.97
C LEU A 146 -24.27 5.61 -8.59
N ASN A 147 -23.43 6.05 -7.66
CA ASN A 147 -23.31 7.45 -7.29
C ASN A 147 -21.86 7.73 -6.94
N VAL A 148 -21.10 8.21 -7.93
CA VAL A 148 -19.64 8.34 -7.83
C VAL A 148 -19.16 9.66 -8.43
N SER A 149 -18.29 10.36 -7.71
CA SER A 149 -17.50 11.46 -8.24
C SER A 149 -16.29 10.91 -9.00
N VAL A 150 -16.07 11.39 -10.21
CA VAL A 150 -15.01 10.96 -11.13
C VAL A 150 -14.24 12.16 -11.70
N LEU A 151 -12.97 11.96 -12.02
CA LEU A 151 -12.11 12.88 -12.77
C LEU A 151 -12.04 12.43 -14.23
N LEU A 152 -12.34 13.32 -15.18
CA LEU A 152 -12.24 13.01 -16.61
C LEU A 152 -10.77 12.97 -17.05
N THR A 153 -10.32 11.84 -17.59
CA THR A 153 -8.93 11.64 -18.00
C THR A 153 -8.75 11.62 -19.51
N ALA A 154 -9.76 11.17 -20.26
CA ALA A 154 -9.74 11.19 -21.72
C ALA A 154 -11.12 11.51 -22.31
N ARG A 155 -11.12 12.11 -23.50
CA ARG A 155 -12.30 12.44 -24.30
C ARG A 155 -12.07 12.01 -25.74
N THR A 156 -13.04 11.34 -26.33
CA THR A 156 -13.05 10.96 -27.75
C THR A 156 -14.33 11.47 -28.40
N PHE A 157 -14.20 12.06 -29.59
CA PHE A 157 -15.31 12.49 -30.42
C PHE A 157 -15.04 12.02 -31.85
N THR A 158 -16.03 11.40 -32.49
CA THR A 158 -15.97 10.97 -33.88
C THR A 158 -17.10 11.63 -34.65
N ASP A 159 -16.89 11.88 -35.94
CA ASP A 159 -17.90 12.44 -36.85
C ASP A 159 -19.12 11.52 -37.06
N GLU A 160 -18.98 10.23 -36.76
CA GLU A 160 -20.05 9.23 -36.79
C GLU A 160 -21.00 9.27 -35.57
N SER A 161 -20.66 9.99 -34.49
CA SER A 161 -21.44 10.02 -33.25
C SER A 161 -21.63 11.44 -32.72
N ALA A 162 -22.88 11.85 -32.49
CA ALA A 162 -23.21 13.18 -31.98
C ALA A 162 -22.93 13.37 -30.47
N VAL A 163 -22.19 12.46 -29.84
CA VAL A 163 -21.88 12.46 -28.40
C VAL A 163 -20.40 12.19 -28.16
N TYR A 164 -19.88 12.79 -27.10
CA TYR A 164 -18.51 12.60 -26.62
C TYR A 164 -18.43 11.35 -25.75
N ARG A 165 -17.45 10.48 -26.00
CA ARG A 165 -17.08 9.37 -25.12
C ARG A 165 -16.01 9.84 -24.15
N TYR A 166 -16.18 9.55 -22.87
CA TYR A 166 -15.23 9.88 -21.82
C TYR A 166 -14.66 8.64 -21.16
N GLU A 167 -13.40 8.72 -20.76
CA GLU A 167 -12.75 7.82 -19.81
C GLU A 167 -12.41 8.63 -18.55
N SER A 168 -12.60 8.03 -17.37
CA SER A 168 -12.51 8.74 -16.10
C SER A 168 -12.11 7.81 -14.96
N VAL A 169 -11.58 8.38 -13.87
CA VAL A 169 -11.15 7.65 -12.68
C VAL A 169 -11.99 8.08 -11.48
N GLY A 170 -12.42 7.12 -10.66
CA GLY A 170 -13.15 7.39 -9.42
C GLY A 170 -12.31 8.17 -8.40
N ILE A 171 -12.90 9.23 -7.83
CA ILE A 171 -12.27 10.09 -6.81
C ILE A 171 -13.15 10.30 -5.57
N SER A 172 -14.20 9.49 -5.41
CA SER A 172 -15.13 9.66 -4.29
C SER A 172 -14.42 9.41 -2.96
N ALA A 173 -14.69 10.27 -1.97
CA ALA A 173 -14.28 10.00 -0.60
C ALA A 173 -15.02 8.76 -0.08
N PHE A 174 -14.31 7.87 0.62
CA PHE A 174 -14.91 6.71 1.27
C PHE A 174 -15.79 7.19 2.44
N ASP A 175 -17.10 6.96 2.37
CA ASP A 175 -17.97 7.17 3.52
C ASP A 175 -18.05 5.87 4.31
N LEU A 176 -17.10 5.70 5.23
CA LEU A 176 -16.99 4.51 6.09
C LEU A 176 -18.19 4.32 7.03
N SER A 177 -19.04 5.35 7.16
CA SER A 177 -20.23 5.31 7.99
C SER A 177 -21.50 4.97 7.21
N ALA A 178 -21.46 4.94 5.87
CA ALA A 178 -22.64 4.67 5.07
C ALA A 178 -23.07 3.19 5.21
N PRO A 179 -24.36 2.92 5.50
CA PRO A 179 -24.87 1.56 5.61
C PRO A 179 -24.80 0.87 4.25
N ALA A 180 -24.10 -0.27 4.18
CA ALA A 180 -24.15 -1.11 2.99
C ALA A 180 -25.53 -1.76 2.90
N TYR A 181 -26.16 -1.69 1.73
CA TYR A 181 -27.38 -2.45 1.44
C TYR A 181 -27.06 -3.93 1.58
N LEU A 182 -27.58 -4.54 2.64
CA LEU A 182 -27.56 -5.97 2.83
C LEU A 182 -28.57 -6.52 1.83
N GLU A 183 -28.11 -7.07 0.71
CA GLU A 183 -28.95 -8.00 -0.03
C GLU A 183 -28.99 -9.29 0.79
N VAL A 184 -29.85 -9.30 1.82
CA VAL A 184 -30.40 -10.58 2.28
C VAL A 184 -31.14 -11.09 1.06
N LEU A 185 -30.59 -12.08 0.36
CA LEU A 185 -31.40 -12.90 -0.51
C LEU A 185 -32.52 -13.44 0.37
N ASP A 186 -33.71 -12.84 0.23
CA ASP A 186 -34.86 -13.24 1.02
C ASP A 186 -35.04 -14.74 0.80
N ARG A 187 -35.13 -15.45 1.94
CA ARG A 187 -35.23 -16.89 1.96
C ARG A 187 -36.39 -17.30 1.06
N GLY A 188 -36.12 -18.14 0.07
CA GLY A 188 -37.14 -18.67 -0.85
C GLY A 188 -38.35 -19.13 -0.06
N LYS A 189 -39.51 -18.53 -0.34
CA LYS A 189 -40.78 -18.85 0.30
C LYS A 189 -41.12 -20.29 -0.10
N ASN A 190 -40.93 -21.23 0.84
CA ASN A 190 -41.12 -22.69 0.76
C ASN A 190 -39.85 -23.55 0.65
N ASP A 191 -38.71 -23.14 1.20
CA ASP A 191 -37.66 -24.13 1.45
C ASP A 191 -38.01 -24.93 2.72
N THR A 192 -38.59 -26.11 2.51
CA THR A 192 -38.84 -27.10 3.56
C THR A 192 -37.50 -27.43 4.20
N VAL A 193 -37.30 -26.99 5.44
CA VAL A 193 -36.11 -27.29 6.23
C VAL A 193 -36.01 -28.81 6.37
N GLY A 194 -35.18 -29.45 5.55
CA GLY A 194 -34.60 -30.73 5.91
C GLY A 194 -33.85 -30.55 7.23
N SER A 195 -33.91 -31.53 8.11
CA SER A 195 -33.15 -31.49 9.38
C SER A 195 -31.74 -30.98 9.12
N PRO A 196 -31.23 -30.01 9.91
CA PRO A 196 -29.87 -29.53 9.77
C PRO A 196 -28.94 -30.73 9.64
N GLY A 197 -28.14 -30.76 8.56
CA GLY A 197 -27.04 -31.70 8.48
C GLY A 197 -26.14 -31.51 9.71
N PRO A 198 -25.46 -32.56 10.18
CA PRO A 198 -24.49 -32.41 11.27
C PRO A 198 -23.52 -31.26 10.93
N PRO A 199 -23.13 -30.43 11.92
CA PRO A 199 -22.11 -29.41 11.71
C PRO A 199 -20.91 -30.01 10.95
N GLY A 200 -20.48 -29.35 9.89
CA GLY A 200 -19.20 -29.70 9.27
C GLY A 200 -18.11 -29.58 10.32
N VAL A 201 -17.18 -30.53 10.36
CA VAL A 201 -16.03 -30.44 11.27
C VAL A 201 -15.27 -29.16 10.95
N ASP A 202 -15.07 -28.30 11.95
CA ASP A 202 -14.23 -27.12 11.79
C ASP A 202 -12.88 -27.57 11.23
N GLY A 203 -12.47 -26.99 10.10
CA GLY A 203 -11.13 -27.22 9.59
C GLY A 203 -10.13 -26.80 10.65
N SER A 204 -9.24 -27.69 11.07
CA SER A 204 -8.16 -27.34 12.00
C SER A 204 -7.10 -26.55 11.23
N SER A 205 -6.96 -25.25 11.53
CA SER A 205 -5.83 -24.44 11.10
C SER A 205 -4.71 -24.53 12.16
N TYR A 206 -3.46 -24.58 11.73
CA TYR A 206 -2.31 -24.55 12.64
C TYR A 206 -1.42 -23.36 12.30
N THR A 207 -1.03 -22.60 13.32
CA THR A 207 -0.10 -21.46 13.20
C THR A 207 1.08 -21.66 14.13
N VAL A 208 2.27 -21.32 13.65
CA VAL A 208 3.52 -21.40 14.41
C VAL A 208 4.11 -20.00 14.53
N SER A 209 4.52 -19.61 15.73
CA SER A 209 5.20 -18.35 16.02
C SER A 209 6.48 -18.61 16.80
N ILE A 210 7.51 -17.80 16.57
CA ILE A 210 8.79 -17.87 17.31
C ILE A 210 8.99 -16.57 18.08
N GLN A 211 9.09 -16.67 19.39
CA GLN A 211 9.40 -15.56 20.29
C GLN A 211 10.89 -15.57 20.65
N SER A 212 11.55 -14.42 20.58
CA SER A 212 12.94 -14.25 21.02
C SER A 212 13.00 -13.47 22.32
N SER A 213 13.78 -13.93 23.30
CA SER A 213 13.94 -13.25 24.59
C SER A 213 14.76 -11.96 24.52
N ASN A 214 15.49 -11.73 23.42
CA ASN A 214 16.38 -10.58 23.24
C ASN A 214 16.22 -9.92 21.85
N GLY A 215 14.97 -9.83 21.36
CA GLY A 215 14.63 -9.22 20.07
C GLY A 215 14.96 -10.10 18.85
N SER A 216 14.56 -9.66 17.66
CA SER A 216 14.68 -10.42 16.41
C SER A 216 15.97 -10.15 15.61
N ILE A 217 16.79 -9.17 16.03
CA ILE A 217 18.03 -8.77 15.36
C ILE A 217 19.17 -8.72 16.38
N PHE A 218 20.20 -9.53 16.17
CA PHE A 218 21.37 -9.60 17.06
C PHE A 218 22.55 -8.82 16.50
N ARG A 219 23.22 -8.03 17.34
CA ARG A 219 24.48 -7.36 16.99
C ARG A 219 25.66 -8.28 17.32
N PRO A 220 26.79 -8.16 16.59
CA PRO A 220 28.03 -8.84 16.97
C PRO A 220 28.36 -8.50 18.44
N GLU A 221 28.75 -9.51 19.22
CA GLU A 221 29.10 -9.45 20.67
C GLU A 221 27.93 -9.57 21.67
N GLN A 222 26.66 -9.54 21.25
CA GLN A 222 25.51 -9.74 22.15
C GLN A 222 24.45 -10.65 21.50
N VAL A 223 24.82 -11.92 21.32
CA VAL A 223 23.92 -12.98 20.84
C VAL A 223 23.75 -13.98 21.97
N ASP A 224 23.01 -13.59 23.01
CA ASP A 224 22.48 -14.52 23.99
C ASP A 224 20.96 -14.31 23.98
N THR A 225 20.25 -15.26 23.41
CA THR A 225 18.80 -15.25 23.32
C THR A 225 18.23 -16.65 23.45
N ILE A 226 17.01 -16.72 23.93
CA ILE A 226 16.20 -17.93 23.91
C ILE A 226 15.13 -17.72 22.84
N LEU A 227 15.11 -18.60 21.83
CA LEU A 227 14.01 -18.68 20.88
C LEU A 227 13.01 -19.71 21.40
N THR A 228 11.75 -19.33 21.55
CA THR A 228 10.64 -20.19 22.00
C THR A 228 9.63 -20.34 20.87
N CYS A 229 9.26 -21.58 20.55
CA CYS A 229 8.26 -21.89 19.54
C CYS A 229 6.87 -22.02 20.18
N HIS A 230 5.89 -21.32 19.62
CA HIS A 230 4.49 -21.36 20.03
C HIS A 230 3.64 -21.93 18.89
N VAL A 231 2.81 -22.93 19.19
CA VAL A 231 1.92 -23.59 18.23
C VAL A 231 0.48 -23.35 18.62
N TYR A 232 -0.31 -22.87 17.68
CA TYR A 232 -1.72 -22.57 17.84
C TYR A 232 -2.54 -23.47 16.92
N GLN A 233 -3.59 -24.07 17.47
CA GLN A 233 -4.66 -24.68 16.68
C GLN A 233 -5.84 -23.71 16.70
N ASN A 234 -6.18 -23.18 15.52
CA ASN A 234 -7.07 -22.05 15.37
C ASN A 234 -6.59 -20.87 16.24
N THR A 235 -7.34 -20.51 17.28
CA THR A 235 -7.00 -19.43 18.22
C THR A 235 -6.45 -19.93 19.56
N THR A 236 -6.37 -21.25 19.77
CA THR A 236 -5.95 -21.84 21.03
C THR A 236 -4.49 -22.27 20.95
N GLU A 237 -3.67 -21.81 21.91
CA GLU A 237 -2.29 -22.26 22.03
C GLU A 237 -2.25 -23.71 22.53
N ILE A 238 -1.60 -24.59 21.75
CA ILE A 238 -1.44 -26.02 22.04
C ILE A 238 0.03 -26.41 22.27
N THR A 239 0.94 -25.43 22.34
CA THR A 239 2.38 -25.64 22.55
C THR A 239 2.69 -26.63 23.66
N GLU A 240 2.03 -26.47 24.82
CA GLU A 240 2.24 -27.34 25.98
C GLU A 240 1.67 -28.75 25.81
N ALA A 241 0.61 -28.91 25.02
CA ALA A 241 0.00 -30.21 24.75
C ALA A 241 0.85 -31.07 23.78
N LEU A 242 1.69 -30.45 22.95
CA LEU A 242 2.57 -31.16 22.03
C LEU A 242 3.80 -31.71 22.74
N ASP A 243 4.16 -32.95 22.40
CA ASP A 243 5.42 -33.55 22.86
C ASP A 243 6.62 -32.81 22.25
N ALA A 244 7.66 -32.58 23.05
CA ALA A 244 8.83 -31.83 22.61
C ALA A 244 9.53 -32.50 21.41
N SER A 245 9.47 -33.83 21.27
CA SER A 245 10.02 -34.60 20.14
C SER A 245 9.48 -34.18 18.77
N ARG A 246 8.33 -33.49 18.73
CA ARG A 246 7.73 -32.96 17.49
C ARG A 246 8.42 -31.69 16.98
N PHE A 247 9.29 -31.07 17.79
CA PHE A 247 9.94 -29.80 17.47
C PHE A 247 11.37 -30.05 16.98
N GLN A 248 11.68 -29.53 15.80
CA GLN A 248 13.03 -29.51 15.24
C GLN A 248 13.42 -28.09 14.85
N TRP A 249 14.41 -27.55 15.53
CA TRP A 249 15.05 -26.31 15.14
C TRP A 249 15.98 -26.54 13.96
N LYS A 250 16.02 -25.55 13.07
CA LYS A 250 16.91 -25.49 11.93
C LYS A 250 17.64 -24.17 11.93
N ARG A 251 18.91 -24.26 11.56
CA ARG A 251 19.81 -23.17 11.26
C ARG A 251 20.12 -23.17 9.77
N LEU A 252 20.10 -21.99 9.18
CA LEU A 252 20.52 -21.73 7.81
C LEU A 252 21.50 -20.55 7.80
N SER A 253 22.70 -20.80 7.29
CA SER A 253 23.81 -19.85 7.22
C SER A 253 24.55 -19.96 5.87
N ALA A 254 25.71 -19.33 5.77
CA ALA A 254 26.60 -19.48 4.62
C ALA A 254 27.41 -20.80 4.64
N ASP A 255 27.40 -21.56 5.74
CA ASP A 255 28.09 -22.85 5.87
C ASP A 255 27.09 -24.02 6.01
N PRO A 256 26.70 -24.66 4.88
CA PRO A 256 25.71 -25.74 4.90
C PRO A 256 26.22 -27.01 5.61
N VAL A 257 27.54 -27.19 5.75
CA VAL A 257 28.11 -28.36 6.44
C VAL A 257 27.93 -28.21 7.94
N ASP A 258 28.23 -27.02 8.46
CA ASP A 258 28.03 -26.73 9.87
C ASP A 258 26.53 -26.68 10.22
N ASP A 259 25.69 -26.14 9.33
CA ASP A 259 24.23 -26.19 9.48
C ASP A 259 23.71 -27.63 9.59
N GLY A 260 24.22 -28.54 8.76
CA GLY A 260 23.86 -29.96 8.84
C GLY A 260 24.18 -30.58 10.21
N ARG A 261 25.33 -30.20 10.81
CA ARG A 261 25.72 -30.64 12.17
C ARG A 261 24.83 -30.03 13.23
N TRP A 262 24.53 -28.74 13.12
CA TRP A 262 23.65 -28.04 14.07
C TRP A 262 22.24 -28.62 14.04
N ASN A 263 21.65 -28.80 12.84
CA ASN A 263 20.28 -29.26 12.61
C ASN A 263 20.02 -30.72 13.05
N THR A 264 21.09 -31.48 13.28
CA THR A 264 21.05 -32.87 13.78
C THR A 264 21.56 -33.01 15.21
N SER A 265 21.95 -31.91 15.85
CA SER A 265 22.45 -31.91 17.22
C SER A 265 21.32 -32.12 18.23
N SER A 266 21.67 -32.60 19.42
CA SER A 266 20.73 -32.70 20.54
C SER A 266 20.15 -31.34 20.95
N LYS A 267 20.83 -30.24 20.62
CA LYS A 267 20.35 -28.88 20.89
C LYS A 267 19.19 -28.48 19.97
N ALA A 268 19.15 -29.02 18.75
CA ALA A 268 18.17 -28.65 17.73
C ALA A 268 16.92 -29.53 17.74
N ILE A 269 16.98 -30.74 18.30
CA ILE A 269 15.90 -31.73 18.23
C ILE A 269 15.25 -31.88 19.61
N ALA A 270 13.94 -32.10 19.63
CA ALA A 270 13.18 -32.42 20.84
C ALA A 270 13.09 -31.28 21.87
N HIS A 271 13.05 -30.03 21.39
CA HIS A 271 13.02 -28.84 22.25
C HIS A 271 12.00 -27.80 21.75
N LYS A 272 11.11 -27.35 22.65
CA LYS A 272 10.18 -26.24 22.39
C LYS A 272 10.85 -24.87 22.40
N SER A 273 12.03 -24.77 22.99
CA SER A 273 12.86 -23.56 23.03
C SER A 273 14.34 -23.90 22.85
N VAL A 274 15.10 -23.02 22.19
CA VAL A 274 16.54 -23.18 21.95
C VAL A 274 17.31 -21.93 22.36
N GLU A 275 18.41 -22.12 23.08
CA GLU A 275 19.36 -21.06 23.43
C GLU A 275 20.30 -20.80 22.24
N ILE A 276 20.33 -19.58 21.71
CA ILE A 276 21.22 -19.17 20.62
C ILE A 276 22.34 -18.32 21.18
N LYS A 277 23.58 -18.78 20.95
CA LYS A 277 24.81 -18.10 21.34
C LYS A 277 25.51 -17.52 20.13
N ASN A 278 26.49 -16.65 20.38
CA ASN A 278 27.35 -16.09 19.33
C ASN A 278 28.00 -17.19 18.47
N ALA A 279 28.43 -18.30 19.07
CA ALA A 279 28.99 -19.44 18.34
C ALA A 279 28.01 -20.11 17.37
N ASP A 280 26.70 -19.96 17.56
CA ASP A 280 25.69 -20.48 16.64
C ASP A 280 25.48 -19.56 15.43
N CYS A 281 25.94 -18.30 15.48
CA CYS A 281 25.69 -17.26 14.47
C CYS A 281 26.97 -16.96 13.67
N VAL A 282 27.18 -17.70 12.58
CA VAL A 282 28.31 -17.45 11.65
C VAL A 282 27.81 -16.60 10.48
N GLY A 283 28.15 -15.30 10.51
CA GLY A 283 27.70 -14.34 9.51
C GLY A 283 26.19 -14.13 9.54
N ARG A 284 25.54 -14.04 8.37
CA ARG A 284 24.08 -13.98 8.29
C ARG A 284 23.52 -15.39 8.54
N THR A 285 22.88 -15.57 9.68
CA THR A 285 22.29 -16.84 10.12
C THR A 285 20.80 -16.65 10.41
N VAL A 286 19.98 -17.60 9.98
CA VAL A 286 18.53 -17.63 10.20
C VAL A 286 18.19 -18.90 10.97
N PHE A 287 17.29 -18.78 11.95
CA PHE A 287 16.76 -19.92 12.70
C PHE A 287 15.26 -20.04 12.47
N PHE A 288 14.77 -21.26 12.35
CA PHE A 288 13.35 -21.58 12.25
C PHE A 288 13.06 -22.90 12.95
N CYS A 289 11.79 -23.17 13.24
CA CYS A 289 11.34 -24.41 13.89
C CYS A 289 10.36 -25.13 12.96
N GLU A 290 10.63 -26.40 12.70
CA GLU A 290 9.73 -27.32 12.01
C GLU A 290 8.98 -28.14 13.06
N ILE A 291 7.67 -28.28 12.89
CA ILE A 291 6.79 -29.01 13.80
C ILE A 291 6.16 -30.17 13.03
N ASP A 292 6.37 -31.40 13.52
CA ASP A 292 5.69 -32.57 12.98
C ASP A 292 4.33 -32.77 13.65
N LEU A 293 3.27 -32.40 12.91
CA LEU A 293 1.87 -32.61 13.31
C LEU A 293 1.27 -33.89 12.72
N THR A 294 2.08 -34.76 12.12
CA THR A 294 1.59 -36.04 11.59
C THR A 294 0.96 -36.86 12.71
N GLY A 295 -0.28 -37.31 12.49
CA GLY A 295 -1.04 -38.10 13.46
C GLY A 295 -1.43 -37.34 14.74
N TYR A 296 -1.34 -36.01 14.77
CA TYR A 296 -1.96 -35.22 15.83
C TYR A 296 -3.46 -35.10 15.54
N GLU A 297 -4.29 -35.73 16.38
CA GLU A 297 -5.73 -35.53 16.43
C GLU A 297 -6.04 -34.71 17.68
N ALA A 298 -6.87 -33.67 17.53
CA ALA A 298 -7.26 -32.76 18.60
C ALA A 298 -8.35 -33.34 19.49
#